data_AF-A0A7V3END2-F1
#
_entry.id   AF-A0A7V3END2-F1
#
_cell.length_a   1.000
_cell.length_b   1.000
_cell.length_c   1.000
_cell.angle_alpha   90.00
_cell.angle_beta   90.00
_cell.angle_gamma   90.00
#
_symmetry.space_group_name_H-M   'P 1'
#
loop_
_entity.id
_entity.type
_entity.pdbx_description
1 polymer ?
#
loop_
_entity_poly.entity_id
_entity_poly.type
_entity_poly.pdbx_seq_one_letter_code
_entity_poly.pdbx_strand_id
1 'polypeptide(L)'
;MSKPLFTATVQVPAEPRAVYYVKNARAKKGEPPVTEVTHRVRRLAIVRADGAGSADEAHVLRRLDANWKLVWQTCHPSLQEALWHAEWEYEVQEADWEKVG
;
A
#
# COMPACT_ATOMS: atom_id res chain seq x y z
N MET A 1 12.18 -9.30 7.73
CA MET A 1 11.00 -8.68 7.09
C MET A 1 9.79 -9.02 7.92
N SER A 2 9.05 -8.02 8.41
CA SER A 2 7.80 -8.24 9.14
C SER A 2 6.77 -8.96 8.28
N LYS A 3 6.16 -10.02 8.85
CA LYS A 3 5.14 -10.82 8.19
C LYS A 3 3.85 -10.00 8.02
N PRO A 4 3.12 -10.14 6.89
CA PRO A 4 1.79 -9.56 6.75
C PRO A 4 0.83 -10.08 7.82
N LEU A 5 0.04 -9.17 8.39
CA LEU A 5 -1.11 -9.50 9.22
C LEU A 5 -2.33 -9.79 8.34
N PHE A 6 -2.52 -8.94 7.33
CA PHE A 6 -3.62 -9.00 6.38
C PHE A 6 -3.12 -8.77 4.96
N THR A 7 -3.75 -9.43 4.00
CA THR A 7 -3.53 -9.20 2.57
C THR A 7 -4.84 -9.16 1.81
N ALA A 8 -4.92 -8.36 0.76
CA ALA A 8 -6.07 -8.32 -0.15
C ALA A 8 -5.59 -8.17 -1.59
N THR A 9 -6.33 -8.76 -2.54
CA THR A 9 -6.15 -8.47 -3.96
C THR A 9 -7.03 -7.29 -4.32
N VAL A 10 -6.50 -6.30 -5.05
CA VAL A 10 -7.21 -5.06 -5.35
C VAL A 10 -7.10 -4.69 -6.81
N GLN A 11 -8.09 -3.95 -7.29
CA GLN A 11 -8.02 -3.21 -8.55
C GLN A 11 -7.94 -1.72 -8.24
N VAL A 12 -7.11 -1.01 -8.99
CA VAL A 12 -7.05 0.45 -8.91
C VAL A 12 -8.33 0.97 -9.56
N PRO A 13 -9.15 1.79 -8.86
CA PRO A 13 -10.34 2.39 -9.45
C PRO A 13 -10.00 3.21 -10.70
N ALA A 14 -10.96 3.34 -11.62
CA ALA A 14 -10.78 4.17 -12.82
C ALA A 14 -10.48 5.63 -12.47
N GLU A 15 -11.06 6.11 -11.37
CA GLU A 15 -10.79 7.40 -10.75
C GLU A 15 -10.11 7.18 -9.38
N PRO A 16 -8.78 6.99 -9.35
CA PRO A 16 -8.07 6.67 -8.12
C PRO A 16 -8.09 7.85 -7.16
N ARG A 17 -8.41 7.59 -5.88
CA ARG A 17 -8.42 8.63 -4.84
C ARG A 17 -7.03 9.12 -4.46
N ALA A 18 -6.02 8.29 -4.69
CA ALA A 18 -4.61 8.61 -4.51
C ALA A 18 -3.80 8.20 -5.74
N VAL A 19 -2.89 9.08 -6.15
CA VAL A 19 -2.01 8.87 -7.32
C VAL A 19 -0.57 8.87 -6.83
N TYR A 20 0.20 7.84 -7.19
CA TYR A 20 1.58 7.69 -6.74
C TYR A 20 2.56 7.91 -7.87
N TYR A 21 3.62 8.66 -7.57
CA TYR A 21 4.69 8.97 -8.49
C TYR A 21 6.02 8.52 -7.92
N VAL A 22 6.87 7.95 -8.76
CA VAL A 22 8.27 7.65 -8.42
C VAL A 22 9.20 8.47 -9.30
N LYS A 23 10.36 8.82 -8.75
CA LYS A 23 11.40 9.51 -9.51
C LYS A 23 11.86 8.64 -10.68
N ASN A 24 11.80 9.19 -11.88
CA ASN A 24 12.34 8.56 -13.07
C ASN A 24 13.84 8.91 -13.20
N ALA A 25 14.70 8.05 -12.65
CA ALA A 25 16.15 8.26 -12.70
C ALA A 25 16.74 8.25 -14.13
N ARG A 26 15.97 7.82 -15.13
CA ARG A 26 16.39 7.74 -16.54
C ARG A 26 15.74 8.81 -17.43
N ALA A 27 14.98 9.75 -16.85
CA ALA A 27 14.30 10.79 -17.60
C ALA A 27 15.32 11.61 -18.42
N LYS A 28 15.08 11.72 -19.72
CA LYS A 28 15.90 12.56 -20.61
C LYS A 28 15.44 14.02 -20.52
N LYS A 29 16.26 14.94 -21.06
CA LYS A 29 15.90 16.36 -21.16
C LYS A 29 14.58 16.51 -21.94
N GLY A 30 13.56 17.09 -21.30
CA GLY A 30 12.23 17.28 -21.89
C GLY A 30 11.20 16.21 -21.50
N GLU A 31 11.60 15.13 -20.82
CA GLU A 31 10.68 14.13 -20.27
C GLU A 31 10.28 14.47 -18.82
N PRO A 32 9.09 14.04 -18.37
CA PRO A 32 8.71 14.19 -16.97
C PRO A 32 9.72 13.50 -16.02
N PRO A 33 10.16 14.17 -14.95
CA PRO A 33 11.14 13.61 -14.00
C PRO A 33 10.55 12.53 -13.09
N VAL A 34 9.25 12.27 -13.22
CA VAL A 34 8.50 11.30 -12.44
C VAL A 34 7.67 10.42 -13.35
N THR A 35 7.41 9.20 -12.91
CA THR A 35 6.50 8.27 -13.57
C THR A 35 5.39 7.92 -12.61
N GLU A 36 4.15 8.04 -13.07
CA GLU A 36 3.00 7.53 -12.32
C GLU A 36 3.07 6.00 -12.23
N VAL A 37 2.87 5.47 -11.03
CA VAL A 37 2.91 4.03 -10.73
C VAL A 37 1.65 3.52 -10.05
N THR A 38 0.62 4.35 -9.90
CA THR A 38 -0.67 3.99 -9.29
C THR A 38 -1.23 2.72 -9.92
N HIS A 39 -1.26 2.66 -11.25
CA HIS A 39 -1.75 1.52 -12.03
C HIS A 39 -1.01 0.20 -11.78
N ARG A 40 0.13 0.19 -11.08
CA ARG A 40 0.88 -1.03 -10.75
C ARG A 40 0.33 -1.74 -9.52
N VAL A 41 -0.44 -1.07 -8.68
CA VAL A 41 -1.00 -1.65 -7.46
C VAL A 41 -1.98 -2.76 -7.83
N ARG A 42 -1.76 -3.95 -7.28
CA ARG A 42 -2.60 -5.15 -7.48
C ARG A 42 -2.90 -5.88 -6.18
N ARG A 43 -2.15 -5.59 -5.12
CA ARG A 43 -2.29 -6.22 -3.81
C ARG A 43 -2.05 -5.19 -2.72
N LEU A 44 -2.74 -5.37 -1.60
CA LEU A 44 -2.46 -4.67 -0.35
C LEU A 44 -1.93 -5.65 0.69
N ALA A 45 -1.05 -5.16 1.56
CA ALA A 45 -0.61 -5.88 2.73
C ALA A 45 -0.48 -4.93 3.92
N ILE A 46 -1.07 -5.28 5.05
CA ILE A 46 -0.86 -4.57 6.31
C ILE A 46 0.17 -5.35 7.13
N VAL A 47 1.26 -4.68 7.51
CA VAL A 47 2.32 -5.25 8.37
C VAL A 47 2.48 -4.42 9.63
N ARG A 48 3.02 -5.00 10.69
CA ARG A 48 3.54 -4.21 11.82
C ARG A 48 4.77 -3.42 11.37
N ALA A 49 4.91 -2.20 11.86
CA ALA A 49 6.14 -1.44 11.69
C ALA A 49 7.28 -2.15 12.46
N ASP A 50 8.47 -2.21 11.85
CA ASP A 50 9.62 -2.85 12.48
C ASP A 50 9.98 -2.11 13.79
N GLY A 51 10.15 -2.84 14.89
CA GLY A 51 10.48 -2.29 16.22
C GLY A 51 9.27 -1.99 17.13
N ALA A 52 8.05 -2.23 16.67
CA ALA A 52 6.85 -2.12 17.49
C ALA A 52 6.71 -3.37 18.39
N GLY A 53 6.91 -3.20 19.70
CA GLY A 53 6.76 -4.25 20.72
C GLY A 53 5.82 -3.86 21.88
N SER A 54 5.06 -2.78 21.72
CA SER A 54 4.14 -2.23 22.73
C SER A 54 2.78 -1.91 22.11
N ALA A 55 1.73 -1.77 22.93
CA ALA A 55 0.33 -1.60 22.48
C ALA A 55 0.06 -0.44 21.49
N ASP A 56 0.99 0.51 21.33
CA ASP A 56 0.96 1.58 20.32
C ASP A 56 1.70 1.15 19.02
N GLU A 57 1.45 -0.07 18.54
CA GLU A 57 2.13 -0.60 17.37
C GLU A 57 1.67 0.16 16.10
N ALA A 58 2.60 0.90 15.48
CA ALA A 58 2.34 1.47 14.17
C ALA A 58 2.16 0.35 13.12
N HIS A 59 1.24 0.56 12.19
CA HIS A 59 0.90 -0.37 11.11
C HIS A 59 1.26 0.25 9.77
N VAL A 60 1.81 -0.54 8.86
CA VAL A 60 2.20 -0.07 7.53
C VAL A 60 1.28 -0.71 6.50
N LEU A 61 0.53 0.12 5.77
CA LEU A 61 -0.21 -0.28 4.60
C LEU A 61 0.72 -0.26 3.39
N ARG A 62 1.09 -1.44 2.89
CA ARG A 62 1.90 -1.62 1.69
C ARG A 62 1.00 -1.87 0.49
N ARG A 63 1.24 -1.12 -0.57
CA ARG A 63 0.65 -1.29 -1.90
C ARG A 63 1.68 -2.00 -2.76
N LEU A 64 1.31 -3.16 -3.26
CA LEU A 64 2.22 -4.08 -3.95
C LEU A 64 1.75 -4.34 -5.38
N ASP A 65 2.69 -4.69 -6.25
CA ASP A 65 2.40 -5.16 -7.60
C ASP A 65 1.96 -6.64 -7.62
N ALA A 66 1.66 -7.17 -8.81
CA ALA A 66 1.27 -8.56 -8.99
C ALA A 66 2.31 -9.58 -8.49
N ASN A 67 3.58 -9.16 -8.42
CA ASN A 67 4.74 -9.97 -8.02
C ASN A 67 5.18 -9.70 -6.58
N TRP A 68 4.31 -9.11 -5.75
CA TRP A 68 4.59 -8.76 -4.35
C TRP A 68 5.72 -7.73 -4.16
N LYS A 69 6.07 -6.97 -5.21
CA LYS A 69 7.05 -5.89 -5.09
C LYS A 69 6.38 -4.62 -4.59
N LEU A 70 7.08 -3.89 -3.73
CA LEU A 70 6.59 -2.64 -3.17
C LEU A 70 6.40 -1.57 -4.25
N VAL A 71 5.20 -1.02 -4.35
CA VAL A 71 4.87 0.16 -5.15
C VAL A 71 4.92 1.40 -4.27
N TRP A 72 4.19 1.36 -3.14
CA TRP A 72 4.11 2.47 -2.19
C TRP A 72 3.79 1.95 -0.79
N GLN A 73 4.09 2.73 0.25
CA GLN A 73 3.63 2.42 1.61
C GLN A 73 3.31 3.67 2.40
N THR A 74 2.37 3.54 3.33
CA THR A 74 2.00 4.56 4.31
C THR A 74 2.04 3.96 5.70
N CYS A 75 2.52 4.74 6.67
CA CYS A 75 2.54 4.35 8.08
C CYS A 75 1.31 4.94 8.78
N HIS A 76 0.70 4.15 9.63
CA HIS A 76 -0.50 4.47 10.40
C HIS A 76 -0.24 4.20 11.89
N PRO A 77 -0.80 5.01 12.79
CA PRO A 77 -0.66 4.81 14.24
C PRO A 77 -1.42 3.58 14.76
N SER A 78 -2.39 3.05 14.02
CA SER A 78 -3.17 1.87 14.41
C SER A 78 -3.54 0.98 13.23
N LEU A 79 -3.91 -0.27 13.53
CA LEU A 79 -4.45 -1.21 12.54
C LEU A 79 -5.75 -0.68 11.92
N GLN A 80 -6.65 -0.14 12.74
CA GLN A 80 -7.94 0.35 12.29
C GLN A 80 -7.78 1.48 11.26
N GLU A 81 -6.85 2.41 11.49
CA GLU A 81 -6.57 3.47 10.52
C GLU A 81 -5.99 2.94 9.22
N ALA A 82 -5.13 1.91 9.28
CA ALA A 82 -4.61 1.27 8.07
C ALA A 82 -5.72 0.59 7.26
N LEU A 83 -6.68 -0.06 7.93
CA LEU A 83 -7.85 -0.70 7.30
C LEU A 83 -8.78 0.34 6.67
N TRP A 84 -9.16 1.39 7.40
CA TRP A 84 -9.99 2.48 6.86
C TRP A 84 -9.35 3.19 5.68
N HIS A 85 -8.03 3.38 5.72
CA HIS A 85 -7.34 4.00 4.59
C HIS A 85 -7.41 3.13 3.34
N ALA A 86 -7.24 1.81 3.50
CA ALA A 86 -7.37 0.86 2.39
C ALA A 86 -8.81 0.78 1.87
N GLU A 87 -9.81 0.80 2.75
CA GLU A 87 -11.22 0.88 2.38
C GLU A 87 -11.52 2.16 1.60
N TRP A 88 -11.03 3.30 2.08
CA TRP A 88 -11.24 4.58 1.40
C TRP A 88 -10.55 4.63 0.03
N GLU A 89 -9.30 4.19 -0.10
CA GLU A 89 -8.56 4.25 -1.38
C GLU A 89 -8.99 3.19 -2.40
N TYR A 90 -9.31 1.97 -1.96
CA TYR A 90 -9.47 0.79 -2.82
C TYR A 90 -10.80 0.04 -2.62
N GLU A 91 -11.71 0.57 -1.79
CA GLU A 91 -13.03 -0.01 -1.53
C GLU A 91 -12.98 -1.41 -0.89
N VAL A 92 -11.83 -1.76 -0.30
CA VAL A 92 -11.60 -3.06 0.37
C VAL A 92 -12.37 -3.11 1.69
N GLN A 93 -13.34 -3.99 1.76
CA GLN A 93 -14.15 -4.24 2.95
C GLN A 93 -13.47 -5.25 3.88
N GLU A 94 -13.95 -5.37 5.12
CA GLU A 94 -13.40 -6.31 6.10
C GLU A 94 -13.36 -7.76 5.57
N ALA A 95 -14.39 -8.16 4.82
CA ALA A 95 -14.52 -9.50 4.24
C ALA A 95 -13.53 -9.81 3.11
N ASP A 96 -12.93 -8.79 2.50
CA ASP A 96 -11.96 -8.95 1.39
C ASP A 96 -10.55 -9.25 1.89
N TRP A 97 -10.30 -9.10 3.20
CA TRP A 97 -9.01 -9.34 3.81
C TRP A 97 -8.79 -10.82 4.13
N GLU A 98 -7.69 -11.36 3.63
CA GLU A 98 -7.13 -12.63 4.07
C GLU A 98 -6.19 -12.38 5.25
N LYS A 99 -6.47 -13.01 6.39
CA LYS A 99 -5.58 -12.97 7.56
C LYS A 99 -4.43 -13.97 7.35
N VAL A 100 -3.19 -13.49 7.46
CA VAL A 100 -1.96 -14.26 7.15
C VAL A 100 -1.09 -14.49 8.39
N GLY A 101 -1.62 -14.18 9.58
CA GLY A 101 -0.94 -14.26 10.88
C GLY A 101 -1.57 -15.26 11.84
#